data_AF-A0A1F0FUD0-F1
#
_entry.id   AF-A0A1F0FUD0-F1
#
_cell.length_a   1.000
_cell.length_b   1.000
_cell.length_c   1.000
_cell.angle_alpha   90.00
_cell.angle_beta   90.00
_cell.angle_gamma   90.00
#
_symmetry.space_group_name_H-M   'P 1'
#
loop_
_entity.id
_entity.type
_entity.pdbx_description
1 polymer ?
#
loop_
_entity_poly.entity_id
_entity_poly.type
_entity_poly.pdbx_seq_one_letter_code
_entity_poly.pdbx_strand_id
1 'polypeptide(L)'
;MINEKYLEKKLTDGLHSLGVWCEKYTNPFKAGYPDRLCITKGGNVFWVEVKTPGEKLRKLQMIRKAELKAIGSPVFVVDSEESLEEVLSFARQPRKQPKIYISGAISGRDYREVALDFEAAQTQIKAISDYLPISPLDNGLPLDTPWSAHMLRDLEILSTCDAMLMLPGWEHSPGCQIEKIFAERLGLRILMGLDELHAHAHETNRK
;
A
#
# COMPACT_ATOMS: atom_id res chain seq x y z
N MET A 1 -4.73 -39.58 -2.12
CA MET A 1 -5.90 -38.80 -2.57
C MET A 1 -5.78 -37.41 -1.98
N ILE A 2 -5.89 -36.37 -2.81
CA ILE A 2 -5.86 -34.98 -2.32
C ILE A 2 -7.14 -34.75 -1.52
N ASN A 3 -7.00 -34.26 -0.29
CA ASN A 3 -8.12 -33.91 0.58
C ASN A 3 -7.81 -32.59 1.31
N GLU A 4 -8.81 -32.04 2.00
CA GLU A 4 -8.72 -30.74 2.68
C GLU A 4 -7.52 -30.68 3.65
N LYS A 5 -7.33 -31.73 4.47
CA LYS A 5 -6.22 -31.82 5.44
C LYS A 5 -4.85 -31.82 4.77
N TYR A 6 -4.72 -32.48 3.62
CA TYR A 6 -3.47 -32.50 2.85
C TYR A 6 -3.16 -31.13 2.24
N LEU A 7 -4.16 -30.46 1.63
CA LEU A 7 -4.00 -29.11 1.09
C LEU A 7 -3.68 -28.10 2.19
N GLU A 8 -4.37 -28.19 3.32
CA GLU A 8 -4.14 -27.33 4.47
C GLU A 8 -2.71 -27.48 5.00
N LYS A 9 -2.22 -28.72 5.14
CA LYS A 9 -0.84 -28.96 5.58
C LYS A 9 0.20 -28.39 4.60
N LYS A 10 0.02 -28.63 3.30
CA LYS A 10 0.93 -28.06 2.27
C LYS A 10 0.91 -26.53 2.30
N LEU A 11 -0.28 -25.93 2.43
CA LEU A 11 -0.45 -24.49 2.54
C LEU A 11 0.32 -23.93 3.73
N THR A 12 0.14 -24.50 4.92
CA THR A 12 0.82 -24.01 6.13
C THR A 12 2.32 -24.17 6.05
N ASP A 13 2.80 -25.34 5.60
CA ASP A 13 4.23 -25.61 5.49
C ASP A 13 4.88 -24.63 4.48
N GLY A 14 4.20 -24.38 3.35
CA GLY A 14 4.63 -23.40 2.34
C GLY A 14 4.65 -21.98 2.87
N LEU A 15 3.57 -21.51 3.50
CA LEU A 15 3.49 -20.16 4.08
C LEU A 15 4.53 -19.94 5.19
N HIS A 16 4.73 -20.91 6.08
CA HIS A 16 5.76 -20.82 7.12
C HIS A 16 7.18 -20.76 6.53
N SER A 17 7.46 -21.49 5.45
CA SER A 17 8.75 -21.42 4.77
C SER A 17 9.04 -20.03 4.17
N LEU A 18 7.99 -19.28 3.81
CA LEU A 18 8.07 -17.88 3.37
C LEU A 18 8.13 -16.88 4.54
N GLY A 19 8.09 -17.36 5.79
CA GLY A 19 8.05 -16.51 6.99
C GLY A 19 6.71 -15.81 7.21
N VAL A 20 5.63 -16.30 6.60
CA VAL A 20 4.27 -15.81 6.83
C VAL A 20 3.77 -16.36 8.16
N TRP A 21 3.20 -15.48 8.98
CA TRP A 21 2.45 -15.87 10.17
C TRP A 21 1.07 -16.38 9.73
N CYS A 22 0.80 -17.68 9.90
CA CYS A 22 -0.38 -18.35 9.33
C CYS A 22 -1.15 -19.10 10.42
N GLU A 23 -2.04 -18.41 11.11
CA GLU A 23 -2.77 -18.97 12.25
C GLU A 23 -4.18 -19.39 11.89
N LYS A 24 -4.66 -20.43 12.59
CA LYS A 24 -6.05 -20.84 12.52
C LYS A 24 -6.91 -19.76 13.17
N TYR A 25 -7.92 -19.28 12.45
CA TYR A 25 -8.85 -18.29 12.96
C TYR A 25 -10.17 -18.92 13.38
N THR A 26 -10.61 -18.59 14.60
CA THR A 26 -11.94 -18.94 15.10
C THR A 26 -12.51 -17.74 15.84
N ASN A 27 -13.78 -17.44 15.62
CA ASN A 27 -14.46 -16.37 16.33
C ASN A 27 -15.56 -16.96 17.24
N PRO A 28 -15.58 -16.64 18.54
CA PRO A 28 -16.52 -17.25 19.50
C PRO A 28 -17.98 -16.86 19.27
N PHE A 29 -18.26 -15.75 18.57
CA PHE A 29 -19.62 -15.21 18.40
C PHE A 29 -20.10 -15.17 16.95
N LYS A 30 -19.21 -15.39 15.98
CA LYS A 30 -19.51 -15.28 14.54
C LYS A 30 -18.95 -16.48 13.78
N ALA A 31 -19.79 -17.08 12.95
CA ALA A 31 -19.40 -18.20 12.08
C ALA A 31 -19.09 -17.75 10.64
N GLY A 32 -18.47 -18.66 9.89
CA GLY A 32 -18.23 -18.52 8.45
C GLY A 32 -17.02 -17.66 8.07
N TYR A 33 -16.17 -17.29 9.02
CA TYR A 33 -14.88 -16.69 8.67
C TYR A 33 -13.96 -17.76 8.05
N PRO A 34 -13.03 -17.35 7.16
CA PRO A 34 -12.04 -18.26 6.59
C PRO A 34 -11.20 -18.96 7.67
N ASP A 35 -10.73 -20.17 7.37
CA ASP A 35 -9.98 -21.02 8.31
C ASP A 35 -8.70 -20.39 8.85
N ARG A 36 -8.01 -19.58 8.03
CA ARG A 36 -6.68 -19.05 8.34
C ARG A 36 -6.57 -17.56 8.12
N LEU A 37 -5.95 -16.89 9.09
CA LEU A 37 -5.48 -15.52 9.00
C LEU A 37 -3.97 -15.56 8.74
N CYS A 38 -3.54 -14.90 7.66
CA CYS A 38 -2.16 -14.91 7.20
C CYS A 38 -1.60 -13.49 7.16
N ILE A 39 -0.40 -13.29 7.70
CA ILE A 39 0.30 -12.00 7.72
C ILE A 39 1.73 -12.21 7.23
N THR A 40 2.11 -11.57 6.12
CA THR A 40 3.49 -11.62 5.61
C THR A 40 4.43 -10.77 6.47
N LYS A 41 5.74 -10.98 6.39
CA LYS A 41 6.74 -10.09 7.02
C LYS A 41 6.62 -8.62 6.59
N GLY A 42 6.06 -8.36 5.40
CA GLY A 42 5.76 -7.01 4.91
C GLY A 42 4.45 -6.42 5.44
N GLY A 43 3.70 -7.15 6.28
CA GLY A 43 2.43 -6.69 6.83
C GLY A 43 1.22 -6.83 5.89
N ASN A 44 1.32 -7.58 4.80
CA ASN A 44 0.14 -7.92 3.99
C ASN A 44 -0.74 -8.90 4.78
N VAL A 45 -1.98 -8.51 5.05
CA VAL A 45 -2.97 -9.35 5.74
C VAL A 45 -3.94 -9.95 4.73
N PHE A 46 -4.03 -11.28 4.70
CA PHE A 46 -4.94 -12.01 3.83
C PHE A 46 -5.52 -13.23 4.53
N TRP A 47 -6.62 -13.74 3.98
CA TRP A 47 -7.36 -14.86 4.54
C TRP A 47 -7.36 -16.03 3.58
N VAL A 48 -7.38 -17.25 4.13
CA VAL A 48 -7.47 -18.47 3.35
C VAL A 48 -8.55 -19.38 3.94
N GLU A 49 -9.50 -19.78 3.10
CA GLU A 49 -10.42 -20.89 3.37
C GLU A 49 -9.91 -22.11 2.60
N VAL A 50 -9.82 -23.27 3.24
CA VAL A 50 -9.42 -24.52 2.60
C VAL A 50 -10.65 -25.39 2.39
N LYS A 51 -10.80 -25.94 1.18
CA LYS A 51 -11.92 -26.81 0.81
C LYS A 51 -11.40 -28.13 0.29
N THR A 52 -12.17 -29.18 0.52
CA THR A 52 -12.04 -30.42 -0.26
C THR A 52 -12.18 -30.09 -1.76
N PRO A 53 -11.37 -30.70 -2.66
CA PRO A 53 -11.43 -30.38 -4.09
C PRO A 53 -12.84 -30.44 -4.68
N GLY A 54 -13.26 -29.38 -5.37
CA GLY A 54 -14.58 -29.25 -5.99
C GLY A 54 -15.71 -28.78 -5.06
N GLU A 55 -15.46 -28.67 -3.75
CA GLU A 55 -16.43 -28.11 -2.80
C GLU A 55 -16.51 -26.58 -2.89
N LYS A 56 -17.71 -26.04 -2.68
CA LYS A 56 -17.96 -24.60 -2.73
C LYS A 56 -18.06 -23.99 -1.33
N LEU A 57 -17.88 -22.67 -1.26
CA LEU A 57 -18.17 -21.90 -0.05
C LEU A 57 -19.65 -22.00 0.32
N ARG A 58 -19.91 -22.15 1.61
CA ARG A 58 -21.27 -22.05 2.16
C ARG A 58 -21.75 -20.60 2.12
N LYS A 59 -23.07 -20.37 2.16
CA LYS A 59 -23.67 -19.03 2.13
C LYS A 59 -23.01 -18.04 3.11
N LEU A 60 -22.80 -18.45 4.36
CA LEU A 60 -22.21 -17.57 5.37
C LEU A 60 -20.74 -17.24 5.07
N GLN A 61 -19.97 -18.18 4.51
CA GLN A 61 -18.59 -17.95 4.09
C GLN A 61 -18.50 -16.99 2.92
N MET A 62 -19.45 -17.07 1.97
CA MET A 62 -19.55 -16.08 0.89
C MET A 62 -19.81 -14.67 1.42
N ILE A 63 -20.67 -14.54 2.43
CA ILE A 63 -20.94 -13.26 3.09
C ILE A 63 -19.67 -12.73 3.77
N ARG A 64 -18.98 -13.52 4.60
CA ARG A 64 -17.74 -13.08 5.26
C ARG A 64 -16.62 -12.77 4.28
N LYS A 65 -16.49 -13.55 3.22
CA LYS A 65 -15.56 -13.26 2.11
C LYS A 65 -15.85 -11.89 1.49
N ALA A 66 -17.12 -11.56 1.25
CA ALA A 66 -17.50 -10.27 0.70
C ALA A 66 -17.19 -9.11 1.65
N GLU A 67 -17.51 -9.26 2.95
CA GLU A 67 -17.19 -8.27 3.99
C GLU A 67 -15.69 -8.00 4.11
N LEU A 68 -14.86 -9.06 4.16
CA LEU A 68 -13.40 -8.93 4.25
C LEU A 68 -12.79 -8.28 3.00
N LYS A 69 -13.29 -8.63 1.81
CA LYS A 69 -12.86 -7.99 0.56
C LYS A 69 -13.26 -6.51 0.52
N ALA A 70 -14.43 -6.15 1.02
CA ALA A 70 -14.90 -4.77 1.04
C ALA A 70 -14.02 -3.84 1.89
N ILE A 71 -13.36 -4.36 2.93
CA ILE A 71 -12.39 -3.61 3.74
C ILE A 71 -10.95 -3.73 3.25
N GLY A 72 -10.74 -4.26 2.04
CA GLY A 72 -9.43 -4.35 1.39
C GLY A 72 -8.57 -5.55 1.79
N SER A 73 -9.12 -6.53 2.52
CA SER A 73 -8.37 -7.74 2.87
C SER A 73 -8.63 -8.86 1.85
N PRO A 74 -7.59 -9.35 1.14
CA PRO A 74 -7.74 -10.45 0.19
C PRO A 74 -8.21 -11.73 0.87
N VAL A 75 -9.05 -12.50 0.17
CA VAL A 75 -9.56 -13.79 0.64
C VAL A 75 -9.43 -14.82 -0.47
N PHE A 76 -8.62 -15.84 -0.22
CA PHE A 76 -8.36 -16.96 -1.12
C PHE A 76 -9.15 -18.20 -0.70
N VAL A 77 -9.46 -19.04 -1.66
CA VAL A 77 -10.09 -20.35 -1.44
C VAL A 77 -9.17 -21.39 -2.06
N VAL A 78 -8.67 -22.32 -1.26
CA VAL A 78 -7.75 -23.35 -1.68
C VAL A 78 -8.47 -24.69 -1.73
N ASP A 79 -8.72 -25.18 -2.94
CA ASP A 79 -9.35 -26.48 -3.21
C ASP A 79 -8.51 -27.35 -4.17
N SER A 80 -7.34 -26.87 -4.58
CA SER A 80 -6.45 -27.54 -5.53
C SER A 80 -4.99 -27.16 -5.27
N GLU A 81 -4.04 -27.86 -5.91
CA GLU A 81 -2.63 -27.44 -5.87
C GLU A 81 -2.39 -26.14 -6.63
N GLU A 82 -3.22 -25.82 -7.63
CA GLU A 82 -3.16 -24.56 -8.40
C GLU A 82 -3.55 -23.37 -7.52
N SER A 83 -4.71 -23.42 -6.86
CA SER A 83 -5.14 -22.37 -5.93
C SER A 83 -4.22 -22.23 -4.72
N LEU A 84 -3.56 -23.31 -4.30
CA LEU A 84 -2.51 -23.26 -3.29
C LEU A 84 -1.30 -22.45 -3.80
N GLU A 85 -0.82 -22.73 -5.01
CA GLU A 85 0.31 -21.99 -5.59
C GLU A 85 -0.02 -20.52 -5.83
N GLU A 86 -1.27 -20.17 -6.16
CA GLU A 86 -1.73 -18.78 -6.21
C GLU A 86 -1.52 -18.06 -4.87
N VAL A 87 -1.87 -18.71 -3.76
CA VAL A 87 -1.67 -18.16 -2.40
C VAL A 87 -0.19 -17.99 -2.08
N LEU A 88 0.64 -18.99 -2.42
CA LEU A 88 2.08 -18.90 -2.21
C LEU A 88 2.72 -17.81 -3.06
N SER A 89 2.29 -17.66 -4.31
CA SER A 89 2.73 -16.59 -5.20
C SER A 89 2.36 -15.21 -4.64
N PHE A 90 1.12 -15.03 -4.17
CA PHE A 90 0.70 -13.80 -3.48
C PHE A 90 1.56 -13.52 -2.24
N ALA A 91 1.82 -14.55 -1.42
CA ALA A 91 2.64 -14.43 -0.22
C ALA A 91 4.10 -14.05 -0.48
N ARG A 92 4.65 -14.41 -1.65
CA ARG A 92 6.00 -13.99 -2.09
C ARG A 92 6.06 -12.52 -2.51
N GLN A 93 4.92 -11.90 -2.84
CA GLN A 93 4.91 -10.51 -3.27
C GLN A 93 5.26 -9.59 -2.09
N PRO A 94 6.23 -8.67 -2.25
CA PRO A 94 6.46 -7.65 -1.26
C PRO A 94 5.19 -6.80 -1.11
N ARG A 95 4.91 -6.32 0.11
CA ARG A 95 3.89 -5.27 0.27
C ARG A 95 4.26 -4.12 -0.64
N LYS A 96 3.30 -3.63 -1.43
CA LYS A 96 3.50 -2.42 -2.22
C LYS A 96 3.89 -1.31 -1.26
N GLN A 97 5.14 -0.85 -1.36
CA GLN A 97 5.62 0.26 -0.54
C GLN A 97 4.74 1.48 -0.84
N PRO A 98 4.10 2.08 0.18
CA PRO A 98 3.23 3.21 -0.06
C PRO A 98 4.08 4.38 -0.58
N LYS A 99 3.54 5.15 -1.53
CA LYS A 99 4.25 6.29 -2.13
C LYS A 99 3.78 7.59 -1.51
N ILE A 100 4.72 8.49 -1.25
CA ILE A 100 4.41 9.87 -0.83
C ILE A 100 4.96 10.85 -1.86
N TYR A 101 4.09 11.69 -2.39
CA TYR A 101 4.48 12.75 -3.32
C TYR A 101 4.99 13.96 -2.54
N ILE A 102 6.13 14.53 -2.94
CA ILE A 102 6.68 15.75 -2.31
C ILE A 102 6.22 16.96 -3.15
N SER A 103 5.42 17.84 -2.55
CA SER A 103 4.98 19.08 -3.17
C SER A 103 5.77 20.26 -2.60
N GLY A 104 6.48 21.00 -3.45
CA GLY A 104 7.29 22.16 -3.07
C GLY A 104 7.44 23.16 -4.19
N ALA A 105 7.73 24.42 -3.86
CA ALA A 105 7.91 25.47 -4.85
C ALA A 105 9.17 25.22 -5.69
N ILE A 106 9.01 25.22 -7.02
CA ILE A 106 10.11 25.00 -7.99
C ILE A 106 10.30 26.23 -8.88
N SER A 107 9.25 26.65 -9.60
CA SER A 107 9.32 27.75 -10.56
C SER A 107 9.73 29.07 -9.89
N GLY A 108 10.70 29.75 -10.48
CA GLY A 108 11.20 31.04 -9.98
C GLY A 108 12.22 30.94 -8.84
N ARG A 109 12.63 29.73 -8.44
CA ARG A 109 13.72 29.50 -7.48
C ARG A 109 14.99 29.03 -8.18
N ASP A 110 16.13 29.15 -7.50
CA ASP A 110 17.38 28.53 -7.96
C ASP A 110 17.24 27.00 -7.94
N TYR A 111 17.58 26.36 -9.06
CA TYR A 111 17.38 24.91 -9.21
C TYR A 111 18.23 24.10 -8.23
N ARG A 112 19.42 24.58 -7.83
CA ARG A 112 20.26 23.85 -6.87
C ARG A 112 19.65 23.88 -5.47
N GLU A 113 19.12 25.04 -5.06
CA GLU A 113 18.41 25.15 -3.78
C GLU A 113 17.17 24.25 -3.75
N VAL A 114 16.40 24.24 -4.84
CA VAL A 114 15.26 23.34 -4.99
C VAL A 114 15.71 21.88 -4.89
N ALA A 115 16.74 21.46 -5.61
CA ALA A 115 17.24 20.09 -5.56
C ALA A 115 17.64 19.68 -4.13
N LEU A 116 18.31 20.56 -3.38
CA LEU A 116 18.71 20.33 -1.99
C LEU A 116 17.50 20.16 -1.06
N ASP A 117 16.47 21.01 -1.19
CA ASP A 117 15.25 20.92 -0.38
C ASP A 117 14.53 19.58 -0.59
N PHE A 118 14.39 19.16 -1.85
CA PHE A 118 13.73 17.90 -2.21
C PHE A 118 14.57 16.68 -1.78
N GLU A 119 15.89 16.71 -1.95
CA GLU A 119 16.79 15.64 -1.51
C GLU A 119 16.75 15.48 0.03
N ALA A 120 16.73 16.59 0.77
CA ALA A 120 16.59 16.59 2.22
C ALA A 120 15.27 15.94 2.66
N ALA A 121 14.15 16.33 2.02
CA ALA A 121 12.85 15.74 2.29
C ALA A 121 12.81 14.23 1.96
N GLN A 122 13.34 13.82 0.81
CA GLN A 122 13.45 12.40 0.43
C GLN A 122 14.25 11.60 1.45
N THR A 123 15.36 12.15 1.95
CA THR A 123 16.22 11.52 2.96
C THR A 123 15.47 11.34 4.27
N GLN A 124 14.78 12.37 4.73
CA GLN A 124 14.02 12.30 5.98
C GLN A 124 12.84 11.34 5.89
N ILE A 125 12.06 11.37 4.80
CA ILE A 125 10.95 10.43 4.56
C ILE A 125 11.44 8.98 4.67
N LYS A 126 12.55 8.65 4.00
CA LYS A 126 13.15 7.31 4.02
C LYS A 126 13.67 6.92 5.40
N ALA A 127 14.12 7.89 6.21
CA ALA A 127 14.70 7.63 7.53
C ALA A 127 13.63 7.35 8.59
N ILE A 128 12.45 7.95 8.47
CA ILE A 128 11.44 7.96 9.54
C ILE A 128 10.17 7.20 9.19
N SER A 129 9.99 6.77 7.94
CA SER A 129 8.76 6.12 7.47
C SER A 129 9.04 5.04 6.43
N ASP A 130 8.05 4.19 6.18
CA ASP A 130 8.10 3.19 5.12
C ASP A 130 7.70 3.75 3.74
N TYR A 131 7.43 5.05 3.62
CA TYR A 131 7.04 5.64 2.35
C TYR A 131 8.19 5.68 1.34
N LEU A 132 7.88 5.40 0.07
CA LEU A 132 8.74 5.70 -1.06
C LEU A 132 8.49 7.16 -1.48
N PRO A 133 9.47 8.08 -1.33
CA PRO A 133 9.27 9.46 -1.72
C PRO A 133 9.35 9.61 -3.25
N ILE A 134 8.40 10.36 -3.80
CA ILE A 134 8.28 10.69 -5.22
C ILE A 134 8.44 12.19 -5.39
N SER A 135 9.35 12.60 -6.27
CA SER A 135 9.67 14.00 -6.51
C SER A 135 9.21 14.45 -7.90
N PRO A 136 8.58 15.64 -8.05
CA PRO A 136 8.35 16.28 -9.35
C PRO A 136 9.63 16.52 -10.15
N LEU A 137 10.79 16.64 -9.48
CA LEU A 137 12.08 16.79 -10.17
C LEU A 137 12.43 15.55 -11.02
N ASP A 138 11.83 14.40 -10.69
CA ASP A 138 12.00 13.12 -11.39
C ASP A 138 10.82 12.79 -12.32
N ASN A 139 10.04 13.80 -12.76
CA ASN A 139 8.83 13.57 -13.58
C ASN A 139 9.11 13.06 -15.01
N GLY A 140 10.38 13.09 -15.42
CA GLY A 140 10.89 12.51 -16.66
C GLY A 140 10.80 13.39 -17.90
N LEU A 141 10.35 14.65 -17.75
CA LEU A 141 10.27 15.62 -18.84
C LEU A 141 11.54 16.49 -18.90
N PRO A 142 11.98 16.92 -20.11
CA PRO A 142 13.05 17.91 -20.26
C PRO A 142 12.74 19.22 -19.51
N LEU A 143 13.75 19.88 -18.93
CA LEU A 143 13.58 21.10 -18.11
C LEU A 143 12.97 22.30 -18.86
N ASP A 144 13.10 22.34 -20.18
CA ASP A 144 12.56 23.39 -21.06
C ASP A 144 11.13 23.10 -21.53
N THR A 145 10.54 21.98 -21.08
CA THR A 145 9.16 21.61 -21.39
C THR A 145 8.20 22.67 -20.81
N PRO A 146 7.11 23.02 -21.49
CA PRO A 146 6.15 23.99 -20.98
C PRO A 146 5.63 23.61 -19.59
N TRP A 147 5.46 24.62 -18.73
CA TRP A 147 4.99 24.43 -17.35
C TRP A 147 3.70 23.61 -17.25
N SER A 148 2.76 23.80 -18.18
CA SER A 148 1.51 23.05 -18.21
C SER A 148 1.70 21.54 -18.44
N ALA A 149 2.70 21.14 -19.23
CA ALA A 149 3.01 19.74 -19.47
C ALA A 149 3.72 19.10 -18.27
N HIS A 150 4.61 19.83 -17.60
CA HIS A 150 5.15 19.40 -16.29
C HIS A 150 4.02 19.22 -15.26
N MET A 151 3.15 20.21 -15.11
CA MET A 151 2.02 20.14 -14.17
C MET A 151 1.10 18.95 -14.45
N LEU A 152 0.73 18.69 -15.71
CA LEU A 152 -0.10 17.51 -16.04
C LEU A 152 0.61 16.21 -15.67
N ARG A 153 1.91 16.10 -15.94
CA ARG A 153 2.71 14.93 -15.59
C ARG A 153 2.82 14.73 -14.08
N ASP A 154 2.98 15.81 -13.34
CA ASP A 154 3.04 15.80 -11.88
C ASP A 154 1.70 15.31 -11.29
N LEU A 155 0.55 15.76 -11.82
CA LEU A 155 -0.77 15.27 -11.42
C LEU A 155 -0.98 13.78 -11.74
N GLU A 156 -0.49 13.30 -12.90
CA GLU A 156 -0.50 11.87 -13.23
C GLU A 156 0.29 11.07 -12.19
N ILE A 157 1.49 11.51 -11.85
CA ILE A 157 2.36 10.84 -10.87
C ILE A 157 1.72 10.87 -9.47
N LEU A 158 1.23 12.04 -9.04
CA LEU A 158 0.53 12.25 -7.78
C LEU A 158 -0.69 11.32 -7.65
N SER A 159 -1.44 11.08 -8.73
CA SER A 159 -2.59 10.16 -8.72
C SER A 159 -2.22 8.69 -8.40
N THR A 160 -0.94 8.34 -8.51
CA THR A 160 -0.44 6.99 -8.17
C THR A 160 0.10 6.89 -6.74
N CYS A 161 0.12 8.00 -6.00
CA CYS A 161 0.64 8.09 -4.64
C CYS A 161 -0.45 7.85 -3.59
N ASP A 162 -0.02 7.44 -2.39
CA ASP A 162 -0.91 7.14 -1.26
C ASP A 162 -1.01 8.32 -0.27
N ALA A 163 -0.05 9.25 -0.33
CA ALA A 163 -0.02 10.47 0.45
C ALA A 163 0.73 11.59 -0.29
N MET A 164 0.63 12.82 0.23
CA MET A 164 1.38 13.99 -0.21
C MET A 164 2.01 14.68 1.00
N LEU A 165 3.26 15.11 0.87
CA LEU A 165 3.97 15.95 1.83
C LEU A 165 4.17 17.35 1.24
N MET A 166 3.74 18.38 1.96
CA MET A 166 3.95 19.78 1.59
C MET A 166 5.26 20.29 2.19
N LEU A 167 6.11 20.90 1.36
CA LEU A 167 7.31 21.60 1.81
C LEU A 167 7.00 23.07 2.18
N PRO A 168 7.82 23.71 3.03
CA PRO A 168 7.62 25.11 3.42
C PRO A 168 7.49 26.06 2.22
N GLY A 169 6.59 27.05 2.32
CA GLY A 169 6.36 28.05 1.27
C GLY A 169 5.45 27.58 0.13
N TRP A 170 4.84 26.41 0.25
CA TRP A 170 3.87 25.88 -0.72
C TRP A 170 2.68 26.82 -0.94
N GLU A 171 2.30 27.61 0.07
CA GLU A 171 1.17 28.54 0.04
C GLU A 171 1.30 29.57 -1.08
N HIS A 172 2.53 29.88 -1.48
CA HIS A 172 2.86 30.88 -2.49
C HIS A 172 3.20 30.26 -3.85
N SER A 173 3.16 28.94 -3.98
CA SER A 173 3.44 28.21 -5.23
C SER A 173 2.13 27.83 -5.92
N PRO A 174 1.84 28.38 -7.12
CA PRO A 174 0.65 27.99 -7.89
C PRO A 174 0.60 26.48 -8.16
N GLY A 175 1.75 25.85 -8.40
CA GLY A 175 1.83 24.41 -8.61
C GLY A 175 1.40 23.61 -7.39
N CYS A 176 1.93 23.94 -6.20
CA CYS A 176 1.56 23.28 -4.96
C CYS A 176 0.08 23.47 -4.61
N GLN A 177 -0.49 24.64 -4.90
CA GLN A 177 -1.92 24.88 -4.69
C GLN A 177 -2.79 23.97 -5.57
N ILE A 178 -2.42 23.78 -6.84
CA ILE A 178 -3.11 22.89 -7.76
C ILE A 178 -3.02 21.43 -7.28
N GLU A 179 -1.82 20.98 -6.94
CA GLU A 179 -1.57 19.63 -6.43
C GLU A 179 -2.37 19.35 -5.15
N LYS A 180 -2.41 20.32 -4.21
CA LYS A 180 -3.20 20.20 -2.98
C LYS A 180 -4.69 20.04 -3.26
N ILE A 181 -5.26 20.88 -4.12
CA ILE A 181 -6.68 20.75 -4.49
C ILE A 181 -6.94 19.38 -5.13
N PHE A 182 -6.05 18.92 -6.01
CA PHE A 182 -6.18 17.62 -6.65
C PHE A 182 -6.11 16.46 -5.64
N ALA A 183 -5.13 16.50 -4.73
CA ALA A 183 -4.96 15.50 -3.68
C ALA A 183 -6.17 15.44 -2.74
N GLU A 184 -6.75 16.60 -2.37
CA GLU A 184 -7.99 16.67 -1.57
C GLU A 184 -9.16 16.00 -2.28
N ARG A 185 -9.29 16.19 -3.60
CA ARG A 185 -10.37 15.59 -4.41
C ARG A 185 -10.22 14.08 -4.55
N LEU A 186 -8.99 13.57 -4.53
CA LEU A 186 -8.70 12.13 -4.51
C LEU A 186 -8.85 11.51 -3.11
N GLY A 187 -9.05 12.33 -2.06
CA GLY A 187 -9.05 11.86 -0.68
C GLY A 187 -7.68 11.37 -0.20
N LEU A 188 -6.59 11.85 -0.83
CA LEU A 188 -5.24 11.55 -0.40
C LEU A 188 -4.98 12.19 0.96
N ARG A 189 -4.15 11.52 1.76
CA ARG A 189 -3.64 12.13 2.99
C ARG A 189 -2.63 13.20 2.64
N ILE A 190 -2.85 14.40 3.18
CA ILE A 190 -1.96 15.55 2.99
C ILE A 190 -1.28 15.83 4.32
N LEU A 191 0.05 15.81 4.32
CA LEU A 191 0.90 16.15 5.46
C LEU A 191 1.47 17.55 5.23
N MET A 192 1.16 18.49 6.11
CA MET A 192 1.53 19.90 5.97
C MET A 192 2.99 20.20 6.33
N GLY A 193 3.74 19.17 6.72
CA GLY A 193 5.17 19.27 7.02
C GLY A 193 5.73 17.98 7.62
N LEU A 194 7.04 17.98 7.88
CA LEU A 194 7.77 16.82 8.38
C LEU A 194 7.37 16.43 9.81
N ASP A 195 6.90 17.38 10.62
CA ASP A 195 6.41 17.10 11.96
C ASP A 195 5.16 16.21 11.95
N GLU A 196 4.26 16.41 10.98
CA GLU A 196 3.09 15.56 10.79
C GLU A 196 3.48 14.17 10.27
N LEU A 197 4.53 14.08 9.45
CA LEU A 197 5.10 12.80 9.01
C LEU A 197 5.71 12.03 10.20
N HIS A 198 6.46 12.70 11.08
CA HIS A 198 6.98 12.08 12.30
C HIS A 198 5.84 11.56 13.19
N ALA A 199 4.81 12.37 13.45
CA ALA A 199 3.65 11.96 14.24
C ALA A 199 2.97 10.72 13.64
N HIS A 200 2.78 10.71 12.33
CA HIS A 200 2.17 9.60 11.61
C HIS A 200 3.00 8.31 11.67
N ALA A 201 4.31 8.40 11.50
CA ALA A 201 5.20 7.25 11.61
C ALA A 201 5.18 6.64 13.02
N HIS A 202 5.16 7.49 14.07
CA HIS A 202 5.06 7.03 15.45
C HIS A 202 3.72 6.34 15.77
N GLU A 203 2.61 6.81 15.21
CA GLU A 203 1.30 6.14 15.37
C GLU A 203 1.28 4.77 14.71
N THR A 204 1.94 4.64 13.56
CA THR A 204 1.99 3.39 12.79
C THR A 204 2.88 2.35 13.47
N ASN A 205 3.95 2.78 14.12
CA ASN A 205 4.89 1.91 14.84
C ASN A 205 4.43 1.50 16.26
N ARG A 206 3.34 2.07 16.78
CA ARG A 206 2.79 1.74 18.12
C ARG A 206 1.64 0.71 18.09
N LYS A 207 1.21 0.28 16.91
CA LYS A 207 0.15 -0.73 16.71
C LYS A 207 0.75 -2.05 16.27
#